data_AF-A0A812TVF2-F1
#
_entry.id   AF-A0A812TVF2-F1
#
_cell.length_a   1.000
_cell.length_b   1.000
_cell.length_c   1.000
_cell.angle_alpha   90.00
_cell.angle_beta   90.00
_cell.angle_gamma   90.00
#
_symmetry.space_group_name_H-M   'P 1'
#
loop_
_entity.id
_entity.type
_entity.pdbx_description
1 polymer ?
#
loop_
_entity_poly.entity_id
_entity_poly.type
_entity_poly.pdbx_seq_one_letter_code
_entity_poly.pdbx_strand_id
1 'polypeptide(L)'
;MSAKCCTVITWSLASLRFFKQSLFAQIAKRLVRSADLSSCEPYELTNLLWAFAVLCKQRRQLGQDLAAPVLALCAMSTDIIGQRGGTWKVQVLMSAMVSISILPWHSSSLEVFFGMVDELAARQAELEKENTRQVGLSFEELRKRQPQ
;
A
#
# COMPACT_ATOMS: atom_id res chain seq x y z
N MET A 1 -17.16 10.61 -6.76
CA MET A 1 -15.72 10.82 -6.54
C MET A 1 -14.96 9.72 -7.26
N SER A 2 -14.07 10.06 -8.20
CA SER A 2 -13.24 9.07 -8.91
C SER A 2 -12.21 8.43 -7.97
N ALA A 3 -11.64 7.27 -8.36
CA ALA A 3 -10.55 6.67 -7.60
C ALA A 3 -9.36 7.63 -7.46
N LYS A 4 -9.00 8.32 -8.54
CA LYS A 4 -7.91 9.31 -8.56
C LYS A 4 -8.12 10.44 -7.53
N CYS A 5 -9.33 10.97 -7.42
CA CYS A 5 -9.62 11.96 -6.38
C CYS A 5 -9.47 11.37 -4.97
N CYS A 6 -9.91 10.13 -4.76
CA CYS A 6 -9.77 9.48 -3.46
C CYS A 6 -8.31 9.28 -3.08
N THR A 7 -7.44 8.89 -4.01
CA THR A 7 -6.01 8.67 -3.72
C THR A 7 -5.34 9.96 -3.24
N VAL A 8 -5.58 11.08 -3.94
CA VAL A 8 -5.05 12.40 -3.57
C VAL A 8 -5.59 12.89 -2.23
N ILE A 9 -6.90 12.75 -1.98
CA ILE A 9 -7.51 13.13 -0.70
C ILE A 9 -6.91 12.31 0.44
N THR A 10 -6.86 10.99 0.29
CA THR A 10 -6.37 10.08 1.35
C THR A 10 -4.91 10.36 1.69
N TRP A 11 -4.08 10.53 0.66
CA TRP A 11 -2.68 10.90 0.81
C TRP A 11 -2.52 12.24 1.54
N SER A 12 -3.29 13.26 1.14
CA SER A 12 -3.24 14.58 1.78
C SER A 12 -3.62 14.52 3.27
N LEU A 13 -4.68 13.78 3.60
CA LEU A 13 -5.12 13.60 4.98
C LEU A 13 -4.07 12.86 5.82
N ALA A 14 -3.45 11.81 5.27
CA ALA A 14 -2.38 11.07 5.95
C ALA A 14 -1.12 11.92 6.15
N SER A 15 -0.74 12.73 5.17
CA SER A 15 0.37 13.69 5.25
C SER A 15 0.15 14.73 6.35
N LEU A 16 -1.09 15.20 6.51
CA LEU A 16 -1.52 16.10 7.58
C LEU A 16 -1.79 15.39 8.92
N ARG A 17 -1.64 14.06 8.98
CA ARG A 17 -1.94 13.20 10.14
C ARG A 17 -3.39 13.33 10.64
N PHE A 18 -4.31 13.62 9.73
CA PHE A 18 -5.72 13.76 10.00
C PHE A 18 -6.47 12.45 9.68
N PHE A 19 -6.79 11.68 10.71
CA PHE A 19 -7.41 10.35 10.56
C PHE A 19 -8.82 10.32 11.16
N LYS A 20 -9.82 10.73 10.37
CA LYS A 20 -11.23 10.59 10.74
C LYS A 20 -11.76 9.23 10.31
N GLN A 21 -12.18 8.39 11.26
CA GLN A 21 -12.64 7.02 11.02
C GLN A 21 -13.72 6.93 9.94
N SER A 22 -14.78 7.72 10.08
CA SER A 22 -15.90 7.68 9.14
C SER A 22 -15.52 8.10 7.73
N LEU A 23 -14.49 8.95 7.58
CA LEU A 23 -14.00 9.37 6.27
C LEU A 23 -13.16 8.27 5.62
N PHE A 24 -12.16 7.73 6.32
CA PHE A 24 -11.33 6.63 5.80
C PHE A 24 -12.16 5.36 5.50
N ALA A 25 -13.15 5.05 6.34
CA ALA A 25 -14.08 3.96 6.10
C ALA A 25 -14.87 4.16 4.79
N GLN A 26 -15.39 5.36 4.55
CA GLN A 26 -16.15 5.66 3.34
C GLN A 26 -15.28 5.65 2.10
N ILE A 27 -14.06 6.19 2.18
CA ILE A 27 -13.08 6.16 1.09
C ILE A 27 -12.74 4.71 0.72
N ALA A 28 -12.37 3.87 1.69
CA ALA A 28 -12.03 2.47 1.43
C ALA A 28 -13.20 1.72 0.79
N LYS A 29 -14.42 1.85 1.36
CA LYS A 29 -15.63 1.23 0.80
C LYS A 29 -15.94 1.73 -0.63
N ARG A 30 -15.74 3.03 -0.90
CA ARG A 30 -15.96 3.61 -2.23
C ARG A 30 -14.95 3.09 -3.25
N LEU A 31 -13.69 2.91 -2.85
CA LEU A 31 -12.62 2.42 -3.73
C LEU A 31 -12.78 0.94 -4.05
N VAL A 32 -13.15 0.13 -3.06
CA VAL A 32 -13.43 -1.31 -3.25
C VAL A 32 -14.56 -1.53 -4.26
N ARG A 33 -15.53 -0.60 -4.33
CA ARG A 33 -16.64 -0.65 -5.29
C ARG A 33 -16.33 0.03 -6.63
N SER A 34 -15.12 0.55 -6.81
CA SER A 34 -14.78 1.36 -7.98
C SER A 34 -14.16 0.53 -9.09
N ALA A 35 -14.77 0.57 -10.27
CA ALA A 35 -14.18 -0.02 -11.47
C ALA A 35 -12.95 0.75 -11.98
N ASP A 36 -12.81 2.04 -11.63
CA ASP A 36 -11.71 2.90 -12.09
C ASP A 36 -10.44 2.80 -11.23
N LEU A 37 -10.39 1.95 -10.18
CA LEU A 37 -9.17 1.79 -9.37
C LEU A 37 -8.00 1.22 -10.19
N SER A 38 -8.28 0.33 -11.15
CA SER A 38 -7.28 -0.22 -12.08
C SER A 38 -6.73 0.84 -13.05
N SER A 39 -7.47 1.93 -13.27
CA SER A 39 -7.05 3.07 -14.10
C SER A 39 -6.17 4.08 -13.37
N CYS A 40 -5.97 3.91 -12.06
CA CYS A 40 -5.04 4.75 -11.31
C CYS A 40 -3.61 4.54 -11.82
N GLU A 41 -2.86 5.63 -11.88
CA GLU A 41 -1.43 5.57 -12.14
C GLU A 41 -0.69 4.86 -10.98
N PRO A 42 0.51 4.31 -11.23
CA PRO A 42 1.31 3.64 -10.20
C PRO A 42 1.51 4.47 -8.92
N TYR A 43 1.81 5.77 -9.07
CA TYR A 43 2.00 6.67 -7.93
C TYR A 43 0.69 6.97 -7.18
N GLU A 44 -0.46 6.97 -7.87
CA GLU A 44 -1.76 7.18 -7.23
C GLU A 44 -2.11 5.98 -6.33
N LEU A 45 -1.91 4.77 -6.85
CA LEU A 45 -2.20 3.54 -6.10
C LEU A 45 -1.26 3.37 -4.91
N THR A 46 0.02 3.69 -5.07
CA THR A 46 0.99 3.61 -3.96
C THR A 46 0.81 4.71 -2.93
N ASN A 47 0.42 5.93 -3.33
CA ASN A 47 0.04 6.99 -2.38
C ASN A 47 -1.17 6.58 -1.53
N LEU A 48 -2.14 5.90 -2.13
CA LEU A 48 -3.29 5.34 -1.43
C LEU A 48 -2.86 4.29 -0.40
N LEU A 49 -2.08 3.28 -0.80
CA LEU A 49 -1.58 2.24 0.10
C LEU A 49 -0.75 2.84 1.23
N TRP A 50 0.14 3.76 0.91
CA TRP A 50 0.97 4.45 1.90
C TRP A 50 0.11 5.20 2.92
N ALA A 51 -0.93 5.91 2.47
CA ALA A 51 -1.80 6.67 3.37
C ALA A 51 -2.52 5.76 4.38
N PHE A 52 -3.00 4.60 3.95
CA PHE A 52 -3.58 3.60 4.85
C PHE A 52 -2.53 2.95 5.76
N ALA A 53 -1.33 2.69 5.27
CA ALA A 53 -0.23 2.16 6.08
C ALA A 53 0.14 3.16 7.20
N VAL A 54 0.20 4.46 6.88
CA VAL A 54 0.42 5.52 7.87
C VAL A 54 -0.71 5.56 8.91
N LEU A 55 -1.98 5.44 8.49
CA LEU A 55 -3.11 5.36 9.41
C LEU A 55 -2.94 4.17 10.37
N CYS A 56 -2.68 2.96 9.85
CA CYS A 56 -2.52 1.75 10.67
C CYS A 56 -1.33 1.87 11.64
N LYS A 57 -0.24 2.51 11.21
CA LYS A 57 0.95 2.73 12.03
C LYS A 57 0.74 3.78 13.12
N GLN A 58 0.07 4.90 12.83
CA GLN A 58 -0.07 6.02 13.76
C GLN A 58 -1.31 5.91 14.67
N ARG A 59 -2.38 5.27 14.20
CA ARG A 59 -3.64 5.12 14.92
C ARG A 59 -4.02 3.64 14.97
N ARG A 60 -3.25 2.83 15.71
CA ARG A 60 -3.40 1.37 15.76
C ARG A 60 -4.85 0.91 15.99
N GLN A 61 -5.55 1.49 16.97
CA GLN A 61 -6.95 1.15 17.25
C GLN A 61 -7.85 1.43 16.04
N LEU A 62 -7.70 2.60 15.42
CA LEU A 62 -8.45 2.94 14.22
C LEU A 62 -8.12 2.00 13.04
N GLY A 63 -6.86 1.60 12.90
CA GLY A 63 -6.44 0.61 11.92
C GLY A 63 -7.13 -0.75 12.15
N GLN A 64 -7.29 -1.16 13.40
CA GLN A 64 -8.03 -2.38 13.77
C GLN A 64 -9.53 -2.23 13.48
N ASP A 65 -10.14 -1.09 13.83
CA ASP A 65 -11.55 -0.81 13.57
C ASP A 65 -11.87 -0.78 12.06
N LEU A 66 -10.87 -0.47 11.23
CA LEU A 66 -10.97 -0.44 9.78
C LEU A 66 -10.36 -1.68 9.10
N ALA A 67 -10.01 -2.72 9.83
CA ALA A 67 -9.28 -3.87 9.28
C ALA A 67 -9.96 -4.49 8.06
N ALA A 68 -11.27 -4.73 8.12
CA ALA A 68 -12.02 -5.34 7.02
C ALA A 68 -12.02 -4.51 5.72
N PRO A 69 -12.44 -3.22 5.71
CA PRO A 69 -12.38 -2.42 4.48
C PRO A 69 -10.95 -2.15 4.00
N VAL A 70 -9.97 -2.07 4.90
CA VAL A 70 -8.55 -1.93 4.52
C VAL A 70 -8.04 -3.21 3.87
N LEU A 71 -8.35 -4.38 4.42
CA LEU A 71 -7.95 -5.68 3.85
C LEU A 71 -8.51 -5.85 2.43
N ALA A 72 -9.79 -5.53 2.21
CA ALA A 72 -10.41 -5.59 0.89
C ALA A 72 -9.72 -4.65 -0.12
N LEU A 73 -9.37 -3.43 0.32
CA LEU A 73 -8.63 -2.50 -0.52
C LEU A 73 -7.22 -3.00 -0.83
N CYS A 74 -6.55 -3.62 0.15
CA CYS A 74 -5.23 -4.22 -0.02
C CYS A 74 -5.27 -5.34 -1.04
N ALA A 75 -6.23 -6.26 -0.95
CA ALA A 75 -6.40 -7.37 -1.89
C ALA A 75 -6.54 -6.87 -3.34
N MET A 76 -7.45 -5.92 -3.58
CA MET A 76 -7.62 -5.33 -4.92
C MET A 76 -6.35 -4.63 -5.42
N SER A 77 -5.67 -3.91 -4.52
CA SER A 77 -4.45 -3.18 -4.88
C SER A 77 -3.29 -4.13 -5.18
N THR A 78 -3.16 -5.23 -4.42
CA THR A 78 -2.14 -6.26 -4.65
C THR A 78 -2.37 -6.97 -5.97
N ASP A 79 -3.61 -7.25 -6.35
CA ASP A 79 -3.92 -7.86 -7.64
C ASP A 79 -3.52 -6.92 -8.80
N ILE A 80 -3.80 -5.62 -8.67
CA ILE A 80 -3.35 -4.60 -9.65
C ILE A 80 -1.82 -4.52 -9.70
N ILE A 81 -1.13 -4.59 -8.55
CA ILE A 81 0.34 -4.58 -8.50
C ILE A 81 0.91 -5.82 -9.17
N GLY A 82 0.36 -7.02 -8.90
CA GLY A 82 0.81 -8.26 -9.53
C GLY A 82 0.71 -8.22 -11.06
N GLN A 83 -0.33 -7.58 -11.61
CA GLN A 83 -0.55 -7.50 -13.05
C GLN A 83 0.40 -6.56 -13.80
N ARG A 84 0.85 -5.45 -13.19
CA ARG A 84 1.60 -4.40 -13.91
C ARG A 84 2.82 -3.84 -13.18
N GLY A 85 3.10 -4.30 -11.96
CA GLY A 85 4.13 -3.77 -11.08
C GLY A 85 5.55 -3.81 -11.66
N GLY A 86 5.86 -4.82 -12.48
CA GLY A 86 7.19 -4.96 -13.11
C GLY A 86 7.63 -3.74 -13.94
N THR A 87 6.68 -2.96 -14.46
CA THR A 87 7.00 -1.76 -15.27
C THR A 87 7.13 -0.46 -14.46
N TRP A 88 6.89 -0.52 -13.15
CA TRP A 88 6.87 0.68 -12.30
C TRP A 88 8.29 1.14 -11.97
N LYS A 89 8.46 2.44 -11.75
CA LYS A 89 9.73 2.99 -11.23
C LYS A 89 10.10 2.33 -9.90
N VAL A 90 11.39 2.09 -9.65
CA VAL A 90 11.90 1.47 -8.42
C VAL A 90 11.39 2.16 -7.15
N GLN A 91 11.36 3.50 -7.12
CA GLN A 91 10.80 4.26 -6.00
C GLN A 91 9.33 3.94 -5.69
N VAL A 92 8.53 3.75 -6.74
CA VAL A 92 7.10 3.43 -6.61
C VAL A 92 6.93 2.02 -6.07
N LEU A 93 7.74 1.06 -6.55
CA LEU A 93 7.73 -0.30 -6.01
C LEU A 93 8.17 -0.38 -4.55
N MET A 94 9.24 0.34 -4.17
CA MET A 94 9.64 0.42 -2.77
C MET A 94 8.51 0.97 -1.89
N SER A 95 7.83 2.03 -2.33
CA SER A 95 6.68 2.60 -1.61
C SER A 95 5.53 1.59 -1.46
N ALA A 96 5.21 0.86 -2.53
CA ALA A 96 4.21 -0.21 -2.50
C ALA A 96 4.57 -1.31 -1.51
N MET A 97 5.81 -1.82 -1.59
CA MET A 97 6.34 -2.89 -0.75
C MET A 97 6.33 -2.52 0.73
N VAL A 98 6.81 -1.32 1.07
CA VAL A 98 6.79 -0.82 2.45
C VAL A 98 5.36 -0.70 2.96
N SER A 99 4.45 -0.18 2.15
CA SER A 99 3.04 -0.03 2.53
C SER A 99 2.38 -1.39 2.79
N ILE A 100 2.60 -2.36 1.90
CA ILE A 100 2.06 -3.72 2.03
C ILE A 100 2.63 -4.44 3.26
N SER A 101 3.89 -4.20 3.64
CA SER A 101 4.47 -4.79 4.86
C SER A 101 3.77 -4.34 6.15
N ILE A 102 3.12 -3.17 6.14
CA ILE A 102 2.43 -2.58 7.30
C ILE A 102 0.94 -2.97 7.30
N LEU A 103 0.33 -3.09 6.14
CA LEU A 103 -1.11 -3.29 5.99
C LEU A 103 -1.55 -4.74 6.32
N PRO A 104 -2.84 -4.97 6.66
CA PRO A 104 -3.39 -6.32 6.79
C PRO A 104 -3.14 -7.15 5.53
N TRP A 105 -2.74 -8.41 5.70
CA TRP A 105 -2.40 -9.29 4.58
C TRP A 105 -3.59 -10.11 4.11
N HIS A 106 -3.72 -10.19 2.78
CA HIS A 106 -4.55 -11.12 2.05
C HIS A 106 -3.68 -12.27 1.51
N SER A 107 -4.26 -13.37 1.02
CA SER A 107 -3.51 -14.49 0.44
C SER A 107 -2.54 -14.06 -0.68
N SER A 108 -2.92 -13.09 -1.50
CA SER A 108 -2.09 -12.52 -2.57
C SER A 108 -1.03 -11.50 -2.10
N SER A 109 -1.08 -11.03 -0.85
CA SER A 109 -0.13 -10.01 -0.36
C SER A 109 1.30 -10.53 -0.27
N LEU A 110 1.47 -11.81 0.12
CA LEU A 110 2.76 -12.47 0.23
C LEU A 110 3.44 -12.65 -1.12
N GLU A 111 2.69 -13.19 -2.08
CA GLU A 111 3.15 -13.41 -3.45
C GLU A 111 3.60 -12.09 -4.09
N VAL A 112 2.77 -11.05 -3.96
CA VAL A 112 3.08 -9.72 -4.50
C VAL A 112 4.28 -9.10 -3.77
N PHE A 113 4.40 -9.29 -2.46
CA PHE A 113 5.56 -8.80 -1.70
C PHE A 113 6.86 -9.43 -2.20
N PHE A 114 6.92 -10.75 -2.33
CA PHE A 114 8.12 -11.43 -2.83
C PHE A 114 8.38 -11.14 -4.31
N GLY A 115 7.34 -11.04 -5.14
CA GLY A 115 7.49 -10.60 -6.53
C GLY A 115 8.10 -9.20 -6.63
N MET A 116 7.76 -8.27 -5.73
CA MET A 116 8.44 -6.97 -5.66
C MET A 116 9.90 -7.09 -5.18
N VAL A 117 10.21 -8.01 -4.26
CA VAL A 117 11.59 -8.26 -3.82
C VAL A 117 12.45 -8.76 -4.98
N ASP A 118 11.95 -9.75 -5.73
CA ASP A 118 12.65 -10.30 -6.89
C ASP A 118 12.86 -9.23 -7.97
N GLU A 119 11.84 -8.43 -8.21
CA GLU A 119 11.88 -7.34 -9.17
C GLU A 119 12.87 -6.22 -8.77
N LEU A 120 12.91 -5.86 -7.48
CA LEU A 120 13.89 -4.90 -6.96
C LEU A 120 15.32 -5.46 -7.01
N ALA A 121 15.50 -6.75 -6.74
CA ALA A 121 16.80 -7.42 -6.85
C ALA A 121 17.28 -7.49 -8.30
N ALA A 122 16.39 -7.76 -9.26
CA ALA A 122 16.71 -7.72 -10.69
C ALA A 122 17.15 -6.31 -11.15
N ARG A 123 16.65 -5.26 -10.47
CA ARG A 123 16.98 -3.85 -10.73
C ARG A 123 17.94 -3.24 -9.70
N GLN A 124 18.86 -4.05 -9.17
CA GLN A 124 19.84 -3.65 -8.15
C GLN A 124 20.59 -2.35 -8.51
N ALA A 125 21.01 -2.16 -9.77
CA ALA A 125 21.74 -0.96 -10.20
C ALA A 125 20.92 0.35 -10.12
N GLU A 126 19.59 0.25 -10.24
CA GLU A 126 18.70 1.39 -9.98
C GLU A 126 18.49 1.57 -8.48
N LEU A 127 18.33 0.48 -7.74
CA LEU A 127 18.12 0.46 -6.29
C LEU A 127 19.28 1.09 -5.50
N GLU A 128 20.53 0.92 -5.97
CA GLU A 128 21.73 1.51 -5.35
C GLU A 128 21.74 3.04 -5.36
N LYS A 129 20.96 3.66 -6.25
CA LYS A 129 20.81 5.12 -6.33
C LYS A 129 19.75 5.66 -5.38
N GLU A 130 19.00 4.78 -4.73
CA GLU A 130 17.84 5.10 -3.92
C GLU A 130 18.11 4.95 -2.42
N ASN A 131 17.28 5.58 -1.60
CA ASN A 131 17.31 5.38 -0.15
C ASN A 131 16.62 4.06 0.24
N THR A 132 17.41 3.00 0.37
CA THR A 132 16.93 1.64 0.66
C THR A 132 16.58 1.39 2.13
N ARG A 133 16.73 2.39 3.02
CA ARG A 133 16.40 2.22 4.45
C ARG A 133 14.96 1.73 4.65
N GLN A 134 14.02 2.22 3.84
CA GLN A 134 12.62 1.84 3.96
C GLN A 134 12.39 0.38 3.56
N VAL A 135 13.13 -0.12 2.56
CA VAL A 135 13.12 -1.53 2.17
C VAL A 135 13.53 -2.41 3.35
N GLY A 136 14.62 -2.08 4.05
CA GLY A 136 15.05 -2.79 5.25
C GLY A 136 13.97 -2.83 6.34
N LEU A 137 13.33 -1.69 6.60
CA LEU A 137 12.21 -1.61 7.56
C LEU A 137 11.02 -2.49 7.17
N SER A 138 10.76 -2.68 5.87
CA SER A 138 9.67 -3.55 5.40
C SER A 138 9.91 -5.02 5.78
N PHE A 139 11.16 -5.49 5.71
CA PHE A 139 11.53 -6.83 6.18
C PHE A 139 11.45 -6.96 7.71
N GLU A 140 11.77 -5.91 8.46
CA GLU A 140 11.57 -5.90 9.91
C GLU A 140 10.10 -6.01 10.29
N GLU A 141 9.20 -5.31 9.59
CA GLU A 141 7.75 -5.43 9.80
C GLU A 141 7.26 -6.83 9.46
N LEU A 142 7.80 -7.46 8.42
CA LEU A 142 7.52 -8.86 8.10
C LEU A 142 7.93 -9.80 9.24
N ARG A 143 9.15 -9.64 9.78
CA ARG A 143 9.67 -10.49 10.87
C ARG A 143 8.83 -10.41 12.15
N LYS A 144 8.20 -9.27 12.43
CA LYS A 144 7.32 -9.08 13.61
C LYS A 144 6.01 -9.87 13.48
N ARG A 145 5.60 -10.23 12.27
CA ARG A 145 4.44 -11.08 12.01
C ARG A 145 4.86 -12.53 12.24
N GLN A 146 4.72 -13.01 13.48
CA GLN A 146 4.88 -14.44 13.75
C GLN A 146 3.85 -15.24 12.92
N PRO A 147 4.21 -16.41 12.37
CA PRO A 147 3.20 -17.31 11.81
C PRO A 147 2.22 -17.68 12.91
N GLN A 148 0.93 -17.42 12.67
CA GLN A 148 -0.16 -17.99 13.47
C GLN A 148 -0.32 -19.47 13.12
#